data_AF-A0A846PJU3-F1
#
_entry.id   AF-A0A846PJU3-F1
#
_cell.length_a   1.000
_cell.length_b   1.000
_cell.length_c   1.000
_cell.angle_alpha   90.00
_cell.angle_beta   90.00
_cell.angle_gamma   90.00
#
_symmetry.space_group_name_H-M   'P 1'
#
loop_
_entity.id
_entity.type
_entity.pdbx_description
1 polymer ?
#
loop_
_entity_poly.entity_id
_entity_poly.type
_entity_poly.pdbx_seq_one_letter_code
_entity_poly.pdbx_strand_id
1 'polypeptide(L)' 'MPILFNFKVCDNASACNGIGACPVKAITWNDEQKTLVVDNSKCTSCGLCA' A
#
# COMPACT_ATOMS: atom_id res chain seq x y z
N MET A 1 -0.71 -4.40 15.17
CA MET A 1 -1.97 -3.87 14.61
C MET A 1 -1.80 -3.76 13.12
N PRO A 2 -2.59 -4.47 12.29
CA PRO A 2 -2.55 -4.23 10.85
C PRO A 2 -2.92 -2.77 10.61
N ILE A 3 -2.03 -2.02 9.96
CA ILE A 3 -2.29 -0.63 9.64
C ILE A 3 -3.41 -0.66 8.60
N LEU A 4 -4.57 -0.13 8.96
CA LEU A 4 -5.65 0.13 8.03
C LEU A 4 -5.07 1.11 7.00
N PHE A 5 -4.68 0.60 5.84
CA PHE A 5 -4.13 1.42 4.77
C PHE A 5 -5.18 2.47 4.45
N ASN A 6 -4.93 3.71 4.86
CA ASN A 6 -5.89 4.76 4.64
C ASN A 6 -5.81 5.11 3.16
N PHE A 7 -6.69 4.52 2.36
CA PHE A 7 -6.89 4.79 0.93
C PHE A 7 -7.14 6.29 0.62
N LYS A 8 -7.17 7.15 1.63
CA LYS A 8 -7.20 8.61 1.49
C LYS A 8 -5.83 9.25 1.27
N VAL A 9 -4.72 8.56 1.58
CA VAL A 9 -3.34 9.05 1.37
C VAL A 9 -2.81 8.66 -0.02
N CYS A 10 -3.33 7.57 -0.56
CA CYS A 10 -3.10 7.19 -1.95
C CYS A 10 -4.44 7.24 -2.66
N ASP A 11 -4.60 8.12 -3.65
CA ASP A 11 -5.79 8.32 -4.51
C ASP A 11 -6.19 7.08 -5.36
N ASN A 12 -5.95 5.87 -4.85
CA ASN A 12 -6.10 4.59 -5.52
C ASN A 12 -5.50 4.60 -6.94
N ALA A 13 -4.32 5.18 -7.05
CA ALA A 13 -3.60 5.31 -8.32
C ALA A 13 -2.38 4.38 -8.33
N SER A 14 -2.01 3.92 -9.52
CA SER A 14 -0.75 3.21 -9.76
C SER A 14 0.49 4.03 -9.39
N ALA A 15 0.36 5.35 -9.30
CA ALA A 15 1.37 6.29 -8.84
C ALA A 15 1.38 6.55 -7.31
N CYS A 16 0.67 5.74 -6.52
CA CYS A 16 0.68 5.83 -5.06
C CYS A 16 2.12 5.78 -4.53
N ASN A 17 2.56 6.86 -3.89
CA ASN A 17 3.88 6.96 -3.26
C ASN A 17 4.11 5.83 -2.25
N GLY A 18 3.04 5.30 -1.64
CA GLY A 18 3.09 4.14 -0.75
C GLY A 18 3.66 2.87 -1.39
N ILE A 19 3.53 2.68 -2.71
CA ILE A 19 4.14 1.52 -3.42
C ILE A 19 5.67 1.63 -3.37
N GLY A 20 6.21 2.82 -3.65
CA GLY A 20 7.67 3.07 -3.63
C GLY A 20 8.24 3.19 -2.22
N ALA A 21 7.47 3.76 -1.29
CA ALA A 21 7.89 3.95 0.10
C ALA A 21 7.91 2.66 0.92
N CYS A 22 7.20 1.61 0.48
CA CYS A 22 7.12 0.35 1.21
C CYS A 22 8.36 -0.53 0.96
N PRO A 23 9.27 -0.69 1.94
CA PRO A 23 10.50 -1.46 1.74
C PRO A 23 10.24 -2.96 1.53
N VAL A 24 9.12 -3.46 2.07
CA VAL A 24 8.71 -4.86 2.02
C VAL A 24 7.75 -5.15 0.86
N LYS A 25 7.45 -4.16 0.02
CA LYS A 25 6.50 -4.26 -1.11
C LYS A 25 5.16 -4.91 -0.70
N ALA A 26 4.68 -4.56 0.49
CA ALA A 26 3.37 -5.00 0.97
C ALA A 26 2.23 -4.32 0.20
N ILE A 27 2.50 -3.20 -0.49
CA ILE A 27 1.51 -2.46 -1.27
C ILE A 27 1.86 -2.64 -2.75
N THR A 28 0.89 -3.12 -3.53
CA THR A 28 1.05 -3.37 -4.97
C THR A 28 -0.16 -2.89 -5.74
N TRP A 29 0.06 -2.43 -6.97
CA TRP A 29 -1.03 -2.12 -7.89
C TRP A 29 -1.55 -3.42 -8.52
N ASN A 30 -2.84 -3.67 -8.39
CA ASN A 30 -3.51 -4.74 -9.12
C ASN A 30 -4.15 -4.14 -10.38
N ASP A 31 -3.61 -4.50 -11.54
CA ASP A 31 -4.09 -3.97 -12.81
C ASP A 31 -5.45 -4.55 -13.24
N GLU A 32 -5.78 -5.77 -12.81
CA GLU A 32 -7.05 -6.43 -13.12
C GLU A 32 -8.22 -5.74 -12.41
N GLN A 33 -8.03 -5.41 -11.14
CA GLN A 33 -9.04 -4.75 -10.31
C GLN A 33 -8.91 -3.21 -10.35
N LYS A 34 -7.91 -2.69 -11.06
CA LYS A 34 -7.55 -1.25 -11.11
C LYS A 34 -7.54 -0.63 -9.72
N THR A 35 -6.92 -1.31 -8.76
CA THR A 35 -6.93 -0.92 -7.35
C THR A 35 -5.63 -1.32 -6.64
N LEU A 36 -5.35 -0.67 -5.52
CA LEU A 36 -4.24 -1.03 -4.64
C LEU A 36 -4.59 -2.27 -3.80
N VAL A 37 -3.70 -3.25 -3.81
CA VAL A 37 -3.76 -4.44 -2.97
C VAL A 37 -2.68 -4.36 -1.91
N VAL A 38 -3.08 -4.53 -0.65
CA VAL A 38 -2.20 -4.49 0.51
C VAL A 38 -2.11 -5.87 1.15
N ASP A 39 -0.92 -6.46 1.07
CA ASP A 39 -0.56 -7.70 1.71
C ASP A 39 -0.15 -7.43 3.17
N ASN A 40 -1.14 -7.50 4.07
CA ASN A 40 -0.92 -7.28 5.50
C ASN A 40 0.01 -8.31 6.14
N SER A 41 0.18 -9.50 5.54
CA SER A 41 1.11 -10.51 6.05
C SER A 41 2.57 -10.11 5.87
N LYS A 42 2.87 -9.26 4.87
CA LYS A 42 4.21 -8.68 4.67
C LYS A 42 4.41 -7.35 5.39
N CYS A 43 3.34 -6.72 5.86
CA CYS A 43 3.42 -5.41 6.51
C CYS A 43 4.14 -5.51 7.86
N THR A 44 5.27 -4.80 8.00
CA THR A 44 6.05 -4.73 9.24
C THR A 44 5.64 -3.56 10.14
N SER A 45 4.54 -2.87 9.82
CA SER A 45 4.07 -1.67 10.53
C SER A 45 5.13 -0.55 10.67
N CYS A 46 5.98 -0.38 9.65
CA CYS A 46 7.07 0.61 9.66
C CYS A 46 6.62 2.08 9.56
N GLY A 47 5.38 2.36 9.13
CA GLY A 47 4.82 3.72 9.06
C GLY A 47 5.36 4.61 7.93
N LEU A 48 6.19 4.09 7.03
CA LEU A 48 6.79 4.88 5.93
C LEU A 48 5.80 5.25 4.83
N CYS A 49 4.68 4.54 4.73
CA CYS A 49 3.63 4.75 3.74
C CYS A 49 2.41 5.49 4.32
N ALA A 50 2.54 6.08 5.51
CA ALA A 50 1.49 6.83 6.22
C ALA A 50 1.33 8.26 5.69
#